data_AF-A0A2V5YT02-F1
#
_entry.id   AF-A0A2V5YT02-F1
#
_cell.length_a   1.000
_cell.length_b   1.000
_cell.length_c   1.000
_cell.angle_alpha   90.00
_cell.angle_beta   90.00
_cell.angle_gamma   90.00
#
_symmetry.space_group_name_H-M   'P 1'
#
loop_
_entity.id
_entity.type
_entity.pdbx_description
1 polymer ?
#
loop_
_entity_poly.entity_id
_entity_poly.type
_entity_poly.pdbx_seq_one_letter_code
_entity_poly.pdbx_strand_id
1 'polypeptide(L)' 'TIVYQLLREEGLFLGLSSGVNVAGAVRFAKESGRGQTIVTVLCDSGQKYQSTMFNRDWLASNHLDPDLPLESILDG' A
#
# COMPACT_ATOMS: atom_id res chain seq x y z
N THR A 1 4.75 -1.81 -3.92
CA THR A 1 4.19 -1.52 -2.58
C THR A 1 2.71 -1.23 -2.69
N ILE A 2 1.92 -1.50 -1.63
CA ILE A 2 0.45 -1.36 -1.65
C ILE A 2 0.00 0.05 -2.06
N VAL A 3 0.65 1.11 -1.59
CA VAL A 3 0.31 2.50 -1.98
C VAL A 3 0.54 2.79 -3.46
N TYR A 4 1.53 2.14 -4.09
CA TYR A 4 1.76 2.28 -5.54
C TYR A 4 0.72 1.53 -6.37
N GLN A 5 0.25 0.37 -5.91
CA GLN A 5 -0.84 -0.34 -6.58
C GLN A 5 -2.16 0.37 -6.42
N LEU A 6 -2.48 0.87 -5.22
CA LEU A 6 -3.67 1.71 -5.00
C LEU A 6 -3.65 2.93 -5.93
N LEU A 7 -2.48 3.55 -6.14
CA LEU A 7 -2.36 4.65 -7.09
C LEU A 7 -2.57 4.20 -8.55
N ARG A 8 -1.94 3.09 -8.96
CA ARG A 8 -1.94 2.62 -10.35
C ARG A 8 -3.25 1.99 -10.80
N GLU A 9 -3.82 1.14 -9.96
CA GLU A 9 -4.98 0.31 -10.28
C GLU A 9 -6.29 0.98 -9.84
N GLU A 10 -6.28 1.71 -8.72
CA GLU A 10 -7.49 2.34 -8.15
C GLU A 10 -7.49 3.88 -8.28
N GLY A 11 -6.41 4.48 -8.77
CA GLY A 11 -6.27 5.95 -8.87
C GLY A 11 -6.13 6.66 -7.52
N LEU A 12 -5.87 5.93 -6.44
CA LEU A 12 -5.84 6.45 -5.07
C LEU A 12 -4.44 6.91 -4.67
N PHE A 13 -4.23 8.23 -4.65
CA PHE A 13 -2.97 8.85 -4.21
C PHE A 13 -2.91 9.03 -2.69
N LEU A 14 -2.34 8.06 -1.99
CA LEU A 14 -2.45 7.94 -0.52
C LEU A 14 -1.10 7.95 0.20
N GLY A 15 -1.15 8.31 1.50
CA GLY A 15 -0.03 8.17 2.41
C GLY A 15 0.21 6.73 2.88
N LEU A 16 1.34 6.52 3.56
CA LEU A 16 1.80 5.19 3.97
C LEU A 16 0.89 4.49 4.98
N SER A 17 0.29 5.22 5.92
CA SER A 17 -0.62 4.64 6.92
C SER A 17 -1.84 3.98 6.27
N SER A 18 -2.39 4.60 5.23
CA SER A 18 -3.44 3.99 4.39
C SER A 18 -2.99 2.68 3.76
N GLY A 19 -1.75 2.63 3.27
CA GLY A 19 -1.16 1.40 2.73
C GLY A 19 -1.07 0.27 3.74
N VAL A 20 -0.64 0.56 4.98
CA VAL A 20 -0.57 -0.41 6.08
C VAL A 20 -1.96 -0.89 6.48
N ASN A 21 -2.93 0.01 6.56
CA ASN A 21 -4.32 -0.30 6.87
C ASN A 21 -4.95 -1.24 5.85
N VAL A 22 -4.69 -1.01 4.55
CA VAL A 22 -5.15 -1.89 3.47
C VAL A 22 -4.42 -3.23 3.52
N ALA A 23 -3.11 -3.24 3.79
CA ALA A 23 -2.34 -4.48 3.95
C ALA A 23 -2.94 -5.40 5.03
N GLY A 24 -3.22 -4.82 6.20
CA GLY A 24 -3.81 -5.53 7.33
C GLY A 24 -5.23 -6.02 7.00
N ALA A 25 -6.04 -5.20 6.36
CA ALA A 25 -7.39 -5.60 5.94
C ALA A 25 -7.37 -6.77 4.95
N VAL A 26 -6.47 -6.75 3.97
CA VAL A 26 -6.33 -7.83 2.98
C VAL A 26 -5.81 -9.12 3.63
N ARG A 27 -4.81 -9.02 4.52
CA ARG A 27 -4.30 -10.18 5.27
C ARG A 27 -5.41 -10.80 6.13
N PHE A 28 -6.13 -9.96 6.88
CA PHE A 28 -7.26 -10.41 7.69
C PHE A 28 -8.37 -11.07 6.84
N ALA A 29 -8.67 -10.52 5.66
CA ALA A 29 -9.64 -11.10 4.72
C ALA A 29 -9.25 -12.51 4.27
N LYS A 30 -7.95 -12.73 3.98
CA LYS A 30 -7.43 -14.05 3.60
C LYS A 30 -7.60 -15.07 4.71
N GLU A 31 -7.44 -14.66 5.97
CA GLU A 31 -7.51 -15.53 7.15
C GLU A 31 -8.97 -15.79 7.62
N SER A 32 -9.86 -14.82 7.44
CA SER A 32 -11.20 -14.82 8.08
C SER A 32 -12.29 -15.57 7.30
N GLY A 33 -12.01 -16.02 6.08
CA GLY A 33 -12.95 -16.77 5.25
C GLY A 33 -14.01 -15.91 4.55
N ARG A 34 -14.86 -16.55 3.75
CA ARG A 34 -15.82 -15.87 2.85
C ARG A 34 -17.02 -15.27 3.60
N GLY A 35 -17.60 -14.22 3.02
CA GLY A 35 -18.87 -13.64 3.49
C GLY A 35 -18.74 -12.50 4.51
N GLN A 36 -17.51 -12.07 4.81
CA GLN A 36 -17.26 -10.94 5.70
C GLN A 36 -17.16 -9.62 4.94
N THR A 37 -17.62 -8.54 5.57
CA THR A 37 -17.39 -7.17 5.12
C THR A 37 -16.33 -6.54 6.01
N ILE A 38 -15.20 -6.15 5.42
CA ILE A 38 -14.09 -5.53 6.13
C ILE A 38 -14.03 -4.05 5.75
N VAL A 39 -13.88 -3.20 6.75
CA VAL A 39 -13.77 -1.75 6.59
C VAL A 39 -12.47 -1.28 7.23
N THR A 40 -11.75 -0.40 6.54
CA THR A 40 -10.55 0.26 7.05
C THR A 40 -10.54 1.73 6.64
N VAL A 41 -9.61 2.51 7.19
CA VAL A 41 -9.54 3.97 7.00
C VAL A 41 -8.35 4.34 6.12
N LEU A 42 -8.58 5.26 5.17
CA LEU A 42 -7.55 5.90 4.37
C LEU A 42 -7.27 7.28 4.96
N CYS A 43 -6.10 7.46 5.56
CA CYS A 43 -5.84 8.55 6.51
C CYS A 43 -5.50 9.88 5.85
N ASP A 44 -4.62 9.88 4.84
CA ASP A 44 -4.21 11.08 4.12
C ASP A 44 -3.75 10.78 2.69
N SER A 45 -3.51 11.86 1.94
CA SER A 45 -3.00 11.80 0.57
C SER A 45 -1.49 11.57 0.53
N GLY A 46 -0.99 11.13 -0.62
CA GLY A 46 0.45 10.91 -0.84
C GLY A 46 1.28 12.20 -0.93
N GLN A 47 0.67 13.39 -0.85
CA GLN A 47 1.34 14.68 -1.12
C GLN A 47 2.57 14.91 -0.23
N LYS A 48 2.48 14.58 1.06
CA LYS A 48 3.59 14.75 2.03
C LYS A 48 4.80 13.87 1.72
N TYR A 49 4.62 12.85 0.88
CA TYR A 49 5.64 11.85 0.55
C TYR A 49 6.17 11.99 -0.88
N GLN A 50 5.85 13.09 -1.58
CA GLN A 50 6.30 13.33 -2.96
C GLN A 50 7.82 13.28 -3.12
N SER A 51 8.57 13.88 -2.19
CA SER A 51 10.03 13.93 -2.23
C SER A 51 10.71 12.65 -1.72
N THR A 52 9.94 11.71 -1.17
CA THR A 52 10.45 10.46 -0.59
C THR A 52 9.83 9.25 -1.25
N MET A 53 8.72 8.73 -0.73
CA MET A 53 8.12 7.48 -1.20
C MET A 53 7.62 7.52 -2.64
N PHE A 54 7.28 8.71 -3.16
CA PHE A 54 6.90 8.89 -4.56
C PHE A 54 8.03 9.43 -5.45
N ASN A 55 9.26 9.50 -4.92
CA ASN A 55 10.45 9.88 -5.64
C ASN A 55 11.29 8.63 -5.97
N ARG A 56 11.51 8.36 -7.25
CA ARG A 56 12.26 7.17 -7.71
C ARG A 56 13.73 7.18 -7.29
N ASP A 57 14.39 8.34 -7.27
CA ASP A 57 15.78 8.46 -6.87
C ASP A 57 15.93 8.20 -5.37
N TRP A 58 15.01 8.73 -4.56
CA TRP A 58 14.99 8.47 -3.12
C TRP A 58 14.74 6.99 -2.81
N LEU A 59 13.83 6.35 -3.53
CA LEU A 59 13.60 4.90 -3.39
C LEU A 59 14.86 4.10 -3.75
N ALA A 60 15.50 4.42 -4.88
CA ALA A 60 16.75 3.77 -5.30
C ALA A 60 17.87 3.96 -4.26
N SER A 61 18.05 5.17 -3.73
CA SER A 61 19.06 5.43 -2.69
C SER A 61 18.78 4.66 -1.40
N ASN A 62 17.51 4.36 -1.10
CA ASN A 62 17.08 3.58 0.06
C ASN A 62 16.88 2.09 -0.24
N HIS A 63 17.23 1.63 -1.44
CA HIS A 63 17.16 0.22 -1.84
C HIS A 63 15.72 -0.33 -1.77
N LEU A 64 14.75 0.53 -2.07
CA LEU A 64 13.33 0.22 -2.04
C LEU A 64 12.81 0.08 -3.47
N ASP A 65 12.06 -1.00 -3.73
CA ASP A 65 11.41 -1.26 -5.01
C ASP A 65 9.89 -1.03 -4.89
N PRO A 66 9.34 -0.01 -5.56
CA PRO A 66 7.90 0.26 -5.53
C PRO A 66 7.08 -0.74 -6.35
N ASP A 67 7.70 -1.51 -7.23
CA ASP A 67 7.05 -2.41 -8.18
C ASP A 67 7.08 -3.89 -7.72
N LEU A 68 7.48 -4.15 -6.47
CA LEU A 68 7.37 -5.47 -5.86
C LEU A 68 5.93 -6.02 -5.93
N PRO A 69 5.76 -7.33 -6.24
CA PRO A 69 4.46 -7.97 -6.35
C PRO A 69 3.70 -7.97 -5.02
N LEU A 70 2.35 -7.95 -5.07
CA LEU A 70 1.49 -7.94 -3.88
C LEU A 70 1.74 -9.14 -2.98
N GLU A 71 1.94 -10.29 -3.61
CA GLU A 71 2.19 -11.58 -2.99
C GLU A 71 3.42 -11.50 -2.08
N SER A 72 4.49 -10.80 -2.51
CA SER A 72 5.70 -10.61 -1.69
C SER A 72 5.46 -9.80 -0.41
N ILE A 73 4.37 -9.03 -0.34
CA ILE A 73 4.01 -8.20 0.82
C ILE A 73 2.98 -8.93 1.69
N LEU A 74 2.04 -9.64 1.07
CA LEU A 74 0.91 -10.24 1.76
C LEU A 74 1.18 -11.66 2.26
N ASP A 75 2.09 -12.39 1.62
CA ASP A 75 2.40 -13.79 1.93
C ASP A 75 3.71 -13.94 2.71
N GLY A 76 4.31 -12.81 3.12
CA GLY A 76 5.47 -12.71 4.01
C GLY A 76 5.15 -12.68 5.50
#